data_AF-A0A355RYM1-F1
#
_entry.id   AF-A0A355RYM1-F1
#
_cell.length_a   1.000
_cell.length_b   1.000
_cell.length_c   1.000
_cell.angle_alpha   90.00
_cell.angle_beta   90.00
_cell.angle_gamma   90.00
#
_symmetry.space_group_name_H-M   'P 1'
#
loop_
_entity.id
_entity.type
_entity.pdbx_description
1 polymer ?
#
loop_
_entity_poly.entity_id
_entity_poly.type
_entity_poly.pdbx_seq_one_letter_code
_entity_poly.pdbx_strand_id
1 'polypeptide(L)'
;MNRKIAGMLLAMLISIVFTCGFYSTGNAALKNDPEIEELKQKYEKLEASVANLQKEVENLEERFHEEMAVIASLKAGEGEVLPIYRANVDDYSREIGMYISMPPEKSLREKLDIMAQKVSLFYFEGLPIEVAEIKTEDDGRKIAVIDLKESRENQSASEPSKYKGASWAAGYFQGSTGGIETSVCLTETFLQKDYKGEWIDGASFTYEGGRVDNFDHIANLAGTNYR
;
A
#
# COMPACT_ATOMS: atom_id res chain seq x y z
N MET A 1 -30.65 8.59 -9.83
CA MET A 1 -31.33 9.62 -8.99
C MET A 1 -31.02 11.00 -9.58
N ASN A 2 -32.03 11.75 -9.99
CA ASN A 2 -31.87 12.95 -10.84
C ASN A 2 -31.08 14.07 -10.14
N ARG A 3 -30.01 14.57 -10.79
CA ARG A 3 -29.18 15.71 -10.33
C ARG A 3 -29.98 16.98 -9.97
N LYS A 4 -31.20 17.13 -10.50
CA LYS A 4 -32.12 18.23 -10.18
C LYS A 4 -32.82 18.09 -8.82
N ILE A 5 -32.97 16.87 -8.30
CA ILE A 5 -33.61 16.61 -6.99
C ILE A 5 -32.60 16.81 -5.86
N ALA A 6 -31.33 16.47 -6.07
CA ALA A 6 -30.26 16.69 -5.10
C ALA A 6 -29.98 18.19 -4.85
N GLY A 7 -30.04 19.03 -5.88
CA GLY A 7 -29.84 20.49 -5.73
C GLY A 7 -30.99 21.21 -5.02
N MET A 8 -32.21 20.68 -5.10
CA MET A 8 -33.39 21.32 -4.50
C MET A 8 -33.52 21.03 -2.99
N LEU A 9 -33.04 19.87 -2.54
CA LEU A 9 -32.97 19.53 -1.10
C LEU A 9 -31.85 20.30 -0.38
N LEU A 10 -30.74 20.62 -1.07
CA LEU A 10 -29.64 21.40 -0.50
C LEU A 10 -30.01 22.88 -0.29
N ALA A 11 -30.83 23.45 -1.18
CA ALA A 11 -31.30 24.84 -1.05
C ALA A 11 -32.37 25.03 0.04
N MET A 12 -33.14 23.98 0.38
CA MET A 12 -34.18 24.04 1.42
C MET A 12 -33.60 23.95 2.84
N LEU A 13 -32.39 23.40 3.01
CA LEU A 13 -31.69 23.34 4.29
C LEU A 13 -30.91 24.62 4.64
N ILE A 14 -30.66 25.50 3.67
CA ILE A 14 -29.90 26.75 3.88
C ILE A 14 -30.82 27.95 4.22
N SER A 15 -32.14 27.79 4.10
CA SER A 15 -33.10 28.90 4.26
C SER A 15 -33.62 29.13 5.70
N ILE A 16 -33.11 28.43 6.73
CA ILE A 16 -33.57 28.57 8.13
C ILE A 16 -32.57 29.36 9.01
N VAL A 17 -31.64 30.09 8.40
CA VAL A 17 -30.73 30.98 9.15
C VAL A 17 -30.77 32.36 8.53
N PHE A 18 -31.75 33.19 8.88
CA PHE A 18 -31.64 34.65 8.97
C PHE A 18 -32.98 35.28 9.38
N THR A 19 -33.36 35.14 10.65
CA THR A 19 -34.20 36.12 11.35
C THR A 19 -33.72 36.23 12.79
N CYS A 20 -32.88 37.23 13.05
CA CYS A 20 -32.57 37.67 14.42
C CYS A 20 -33.82 38.26 15.07
N GLY A 21 -34.22 37.69 16.21
CA GLY A 21 -35.26 38.24 17.07
C GLY A 21 -35.35 37.48 18.38
N PHE A 22 -34.55 37.90 19.37
CA PHE A 22 -34.73 37.66 20.81
C PHE A 22 -35.15 36.26 21.27
N TYR A 23 -34.16 35.42 21.63
CA TYR A 23 -34.21 34.67 22.90
C TYR A 23 -32.80 34.65 23.51
N SER A 24 -32.63 35.46 24.55
CA SER A 24 -31.58 35.33 25.55
C SER A 24 -31.82 34.02 26.31
N THR A 25 -30.97 33.01 26.03
CA THR A 25 -30.57 31.83 26.82
C THR A 25 -30.11 30.75 25.85
N GLY A 26 -29.00 30.99 25.16
CA GLY A 26 -28.34 29.98 24.34
C GLY A 26 -27.79 28.87 25.24
N ASN A 27 -28.54 27.77 25.31
CA ASN A 27 -28.27 26.54 26.05
C ASN A 27 -26.78 26.14 26.11
N ALA A 28 -26.13 26.43 27.23
CA ALA A 28 -24.93 25.71 27.64
C ALA A 28 -25.21 24.20 27.84
N ALA A 29 -26.49 23.80 27.94
CA ALA A 29 -26.96 22.43 28.11
C ALA A 29 -26.84 21.55 26.84
N LEU A 30 -26.82 22.13 25.63
CA LEU A 30 -26.69 21.35 24.38
C LEU A 30 -25.24 20.94 24.06
N LYS A 31 -24.25 21.56 24.72
CA LYS A 31 -22.84 21.35 24.43
C LYS A 31 -22.27 20.07 25.06
N ASN A 32 -22.99 19.51 26.04
CA ASN A 32 -22.59 18.34 26.84
C ASN A 32 -23.70 17.27 26.90
N ASP A 33 -24.60 17.23 25.92
CA ASP A 33 -25.64 16.20 25.85
C ASP A 33 -24.99 14.84 25.47
N PRO A 34 -25.07 13.82 26.35
CA PRO A 34 -24.48 12.51 26.08
C PRO A 34 -24.97 11.86 24.79
N GLU A 35 -26.23 12.09 24.40
CA GLU A 35 -26.79 11.52 23.16
C GLU A 35 -26.20 12.19 21.91
N ILE A 36 -25.95 13.50 21.97
CA ILE A 36 -25.28 14.24 20.89
C ILE A 36 -23.83 13.77 20.74
N GLU A 37 -23.13 13.54 21.85
CA GLU A 37 -21.75 13.06 21.82
C GLU A 37 -21.65 11.62 21.32
N GLU A 38 -22.56 10.72 21.74
CA GLU A 38 -22.66 9.37 21.21
C GLU A 38 -22.96 9.37 19.70
N LEU A 39 -23.86 10.25 19.25
CA LEU A 39 -24.20 10.37 17.84
C LEU A 39 -23.01 10.86 17.00
N LYS A 40 -22.21 11.82 17.50
CA LYS A 40 -20.96 12.25 16.83
C LYS A 40 -19.97 11.11 16.70
N GLN A 41 -19.73 10.35 17.77
CA GLN A 41 -18.81 9.20 17.73
C GLN A 41 -19.29 8.14 16.73
N LYS A 42 -20.60 7.89 16.66
CA LYS A 42 -21.20 7.00 15.64
C LYS A 42 -20.98 7.53 14.23
N TYR A 43 -21.14 8.83 14.01
CA TYR A 43 -20.91 9.47 12.72
C TYR A 43 -19.45 9.37 12.29
N GLU A 44 -18.50 9.69 13.17
CA GLU A 44 -17.06 9.57 12.90
C GLU A 44 -16.65 8.13 12.55
N LYS A 45 -17.16 7.14 13.30
CA LYS A 45 -16.94 5.71 12.98
C LYS A 45 -17.53 5.32 11.63
N LEU A 46 -18.70 5.84 11.29
CA LEU A 46 -19.35 5.58 10.02
C LEU A 46 -18.58 6.21 8.86
N GLU A 47 -18.11 7.45 9.00
CA GLU A 47 -17.26 8.12 8.01
C GLU A 47 -15.97 7.35 7.77
N ALA A 48 -15.29 6.91 8.83
CA ALA A 48 -14.09 6.08 8.72
C ALA A 48 -14.38 4.75 8.01
N SER A 49 -15.53 4.12 8.30
CA SER A 49 -15.94 2.87 7.64
C SER A 49 -16.23 3.07 6.16
N VAL A 50 -16.89 4.17 5.79
CA VAL A 50 -17.15 4.52 4.37
C VAL A 50 -15.84 4.77 3.63
N ALA A 51 -14.90 5.50 4.22
CA ALA A 51 -13.59 5.75 3.62
C ALA A 51 -12.80 4.45 3.39
N ASN A 52 -12.81 3.53 4.38
CA ASN A 52 -12.15 2.23 4.24
C ASN A 52 -12.78 1.38 3.14
N LEU A 53 -14.12 1.30 3.08
CA LEU A 53 -14.82 0.55 2.04
C LEU A 53 -14.56 1.12 0.64
N GLN A 54 -14.44 2.45 0.51
CA GLN A 54 -14.08 3.08 -0.76
C GLN A 54 -12.67 2.66 -1.21
N LYS A 55 -11.68 2.66 -0.30
CA LYS A 55 -10.32 2.19 -0.58
C LYS A 55 -10.30 0.70 -0.97
N GLU A 56 -11.10 -0.13 -0.30
CA GLU A 56 -11.19 -1.55 -0.60
C GLU A 56 -11.80 -1.82 -1.99
N VAL A 57 -12.83 -1.06 -2.37
CA VAL A 57 -13.42 -1.13 -3.72
C VAL A 57 -12.41 -0.72 -4.78
N GLU A 58 -11.68 0.38 -4.59
CA GLU A 58 -10.63 0.83 -5.51
C GLU A 58 -9.53 -0.22 -5.69
N ASN A 59 -9.04 -0.80 -4.58
CA ASN A 59 -8.06 -1.89 -4.62
C ASN A 59 -8.60 -3.13 -5.35
N LEU A 60 -9.88 -3.46 -5.17
CA LEU A 60 -10.52 -4.60 -5.84
C LEU A 60 -10.67 -4.34 -7.35
N GLU A 61 -11.02 -3.11 -7.75
CA GLU A 61 -11.07 -2.70 -9.15
C GLU A 61 -9.69 -2.79 -9.82
N GLU A 62 -8.64 -2.35 -9.15
CA GLU A 62 -7.24 -2.47 -9.61
C GLU A 62 -6.81 -3.94 -9.75
N ARG A 63 -7.15 -4.80 -8.78
CA ARG A 63 -6.89 -6.25 -8.85
C ARG A 63 -7.62 -6.87 -10.03
N PHE A 64 -8.89 -6.53 -10.22
CA PHE A 64 -9.69 -7.04 -11.34
C PHE A 64 -9.10 -6.60 -12.69
N HIS A 65 -8.66 -5.34 -12.81
CA HIS A 65 -8.01 -4.85 -14.02
C HIS A 65 -6.72 -5.62 -14.33
N GLU A 66 -5.91 -5.89 -13.30
CA GLU A 66 -4.67 -6.66 -13.43
C GLU A 66 -4.95 -8.11 -13.86
N GLU A 67 -5.93 -8.78 -13.26
CA GLU A 67 -6.33 -10.14 -13.67
C GLU A 67 -6.79 -10.17 -15.14
N MET A 68 -7.55 -9.17 -15.57
CA MET A 68 -7.95 -9.04 -16.97
C MET A 68 -6.76 -8.81 -17.91
N ALA A 69 -5.76 -8.03 -17.49
CA ALA A 69 -4.52 -7.82 -18.25
C ALA A 69 -3.71 -9.12 -18.37
N VAL A 70 -3.58 -9.89 -17.28
CA VAL A 70 -2.94 -11.21 -17.28
C VAL A 70 -3.64 -12.16 -18.24
N ILE A 71 -4.97 -12.27 -18.16
CA ILE A 71 -5.76 -13.12 -19.06
C ILE A 71 -5.56 -12.71 -20.52
N ALA A 72 -5.51 -11.40 -20.79
CA ALA A 72 -5.27 -10.89 -22.14
C ALA A 72 -3.88 -11.26 -22.67
N SER A 73 -2.82 -11.07 -21.87
CA SER A 73 -1.45 -11.46 -22.22
C SER A 73 -1.33 -12.96 -22.48
N LEU A 74 -1.93 -13.80 -21.62
CA LEU A 74 -1.94 -15.26 -21.81
C LEU A 74 -2.68 -15.68 -23.09
N LYS A 75 -3.79 -15.02 -23.44
CA LYS A 75 -4.56 -15.32 -24.66
C LYS A 75 -3.84 -14.87 -25.93
N ALA A 76 -3.18 -13.71 -25.89
CA ALA A 76 -2.41 -13.22 -27.03
C ALA A 76 -1.16 -14.08 -27.27
N GLY A 77 -0.62 -14.73 -26.23
CA GLY A 77 0.68 -15.40 -26.30
C GLY A 77 1.84 -14.41 -26.44
N GLU A 78 1.55 -13.13 -26.26
CA GLU A 78 2.46 -12.00 -26.40
C GLU A 78 2.43 -11.25 -25.07
N GLY A 79 3.45 -11.47 -24.24
CA GLY A 79 3.54 -10.89 -22.90
C GLY A 79 4.24 -11.81 -21.91
N GLU A 80 4.87 -11.21 -20.91
CA GLU A 80 5.40 -11.95 -19.77
C GLU A 80 4.38 -11.89 -18.63
N VAL A 81 4.22 -12.97 -17.88
CA VAL A 81 3.38 -12.98 -16.69
C VAL A 81 4.28 -13.34 -15.52
N LEU A 82 4.34 -12.46 -14.53
CA LEU A 82 5.22 -12.62 -13.37
C LEU A 82 4.38 -12.73 -12.09
N PRO A 83 4.71 -13.67 -11.19
CA PRO A 83 4.06 -13.76 -9.88
C PRO A 83 4.53 -12.66 -8.94
N ILE A 84 3.58 -12.11 -8.16
CA ILE A 84 3.86 -11.47 -6.87
C ILE A 84 3.65 -12.53 -5.80
N TYR A 85 4.66 -12.72 -4.97
CA TYR A 85 4.65 -13.74 -3.93
C TYR A 85 4.20 -13.14 -2.59
N ARG A 86 3.70 -14.01 -1.72
CA ARG A 86 3.43 -13.74 -0.31
C ARG A 86 3.93 -14.92 0.52
N ALA A 87 3.97 -14.74 1.83
CA ALA A 87 4.17 -15.86 2.75
C ALA A 87 2.86 -16.62 2.94
N ASN A 88 2.96 -17.94 2.94
CA ASN A 88 1.91 -18.82 3.41
C ASN A 88 1.65 -18.58 4.91
N VAL A 89 0.38 -18.51 5.29
CA VAL A 89 -0.01 -18.15 6.66
C VAL A 89 0.27 -19.25 7.69
N ASP A 90 0.44 -20.50 7.26
CA ASP A 90 0.62 -21.64 8.15
C ASP A 90 2.11 -21.94 8.38
N ASP A 91 2.94 -21.85 7.32
CA ASP A 91 4.35 -22.27 7.36
C ASP A 91 5.36 -21.23 6.89
N TYR A 92 4.91 -20.04 6.48
CA TYR A 92 5.73 -18.95 5.94
C TYR A 92 6.53 -19.28 4.68
N SER A 93 6.26 -20.43 4.04
CA SER A 93 6.82 -20.74 2.73
C SER A 93 6.31 -19.74 1.68
N ARG A 94 7.06 -19.58 0.59
CA ARG A 94 6.60 -18.73 -0.51
C ARG A 94 5.37 -19.34 -1.17
N GLU A 95 4.36 -18.52 -1.42
CA GLU A 95 3.21 -18.86 -2.25
C GLU A 95 2.94 -17.75 -3.25
N ILE A 96 2.32 -18.09 -4.37
CA ILE A 96 1.91 -17.11 -5.37
C ILE A 96 0.66 -16.43 -4.85
N GLY A 97 0.75 -15.13 -4.55
CA GLY A 97 -0.40 -14.35 -4.11
C GLY A 97 -1.23 -13.84 -5.28
N MET A 98 -0.56 -13.43 -6.36
CA MET A 98 -1.21 -13.09 -7.64
C MET A 98 -0.21 -13.11 -8.79
N TYR A 99 -0.71 -13.00 -10.01
CA TYR A 99 0.10 -12.72 -11.19
C TYR A 99 -0.12 -11.29 -11.67
N ILE A 100 0.90 -10.73 -12.29
CA ILE A 100 0.81 -9.46 -13.02
C ILE A 100 1.24 -9.64 -14.47
N SER A 101 0.67 -8.84 -15.35
CA SER A 101 1.11 -8.72 -16.73
C SER A 101 2.34 -7.83 -16.79
N MET A 102 3.39 -8.32 -17.45
CA MET A 102 4.64 -7.62 -17.65
C MET A 102 4.87 -7.38 -19.14
N PRO A 103 4.91 -6.13 -19.59
CA PRO A 103 5.17 -5.83 -21.00
C PRO A 103 6.62 -6.22 -21.36
N PRO A 104 6.84 -7.05 -22.39
CA PRO A 104 8.14 -7.65 -22.68
C PRO A 104 9.17 -6.62 -23.16
N GLU A 105 8.73 -5.50 -23.72
CA GLU A 105 9.57 -4.43 -24.25
C GLU A 105 10.21 -3.55 -23.15
N LYS A 106 9.78 -3.69 -21.89
CA LYS A 106 10.31 -2.92 -20.77
C LYS A 106 11.73 -3.34 -20.44
N SER A 107 12.57 -2.34 -20.14
CA SER A 107 13.89 -2.57 -19.58
C SER A 107 13.79 -3.23 -18.21
N LEU A 108 14.86 -3.90 -17.76
CA LEU A 108 14.91 -4.54 -16.44
C LEU A 108 14.51 -3.57 -15.30
N ARG A 109 14.98 -2.32 -15.37
CA ARG A 109 14.63 -1.30 -14.38
C ARG A 109 13.14 -0.98 -14.39
N GLU A 110 12.56 -0.74 -15.56
CA GLU A 110 11.11 -0.47 -15.67
C GLU A 110 10.27 -1.67 -15.19
N LYS A 111 10.71 -2.91 -15.47
CA LYS A 111 10.05 -4.11 -14.97
C LYS A 111 10.08 -4.15 -13.43
N LEU A 112 11.22 -3.84 -12.81
CA LEU A 112 11.34 -3.76 -11.35
C LEU A 112 10.52 -2.60 -10.76
N ASP A 113 10.44 -1.46 -11.44
CA ASP A 113 9.59 -0.33 -11.02
C ASP A 113 8.10 -0.71 -11.05
N ILE A 114 7.67 -1.47 -12.06
CA ILE A 114 6.30 -2.03 -12.13
C ILE A 114 6.08 -3.00 -10.97
N MET A 115 7.03 -3.89 -10.69
CA MET A 115 6.94 -4.82 -9.55
C MET A 115 6.82 -4.07 -8.23
N ALA A 116 7.64 -3.03 -8.02
CA ALA A 116 7.60 -2.17 -6.83
C ALA A 116 6.24 -1.51 -6.65
N GLN A 117 5.67 -0.93 -7.72
CA GLN A 117 4.35 -0.31 -7.68
C GLN A 117 3.24 -1.32 -7.37
N LYS A 118 3.24 -2.48 -8.03
CA LYS A 118 2.19 -3.49 -7.88
C LYS A 118 2.25 -4.16 -6.51
N VAL A 119 3.44 -4.52 -6.02
CA VAL A 119 3.57 -5.11 -4.69
C VAL A 119 3.21 -4.10 -3.59
N SER A 120 3.62 -2.84 -3.75
CA SER A 120 3.25 -1.73 -2.86
C SER A 120 1.73 -1.59 -2.76
N LEU A 121 1.04 -1.49 -3.91
CA LEU A 121 -0.40 -1.31 -3.98
C LEU A 121 -1.16 -2.48 -3.34
N PHE A 122 -0.80 -3.72 -3.70
CA PHE A 122 -1.61 -4.88 -3.35
C PHE A 122 -1.28 -5.52 -2.00
N TYR A 123 -0.07 -5.32 -1.46
CA TYR A 123 0.38 -5.98 -0.23
C TYR A 123 0.85 -5.02 0.86
N PHE A 124 1.11 -3.75 0.53
CA PHE A 124 1.70 -2.79 1.46
C PHE A 124 0.96 -1.44 1.50
N GLU A 125 -0.34 -1.45 1.19
CA GLU A 125 -1.23 -0.28 1.27
C GLU A 125 -0.72 0.97 0.53
N GLY A 126 0.05 0.79 -0.54
CA GLY A 126 0.61 1.89 -1.32
C GLY A 126 1.83 2.56 -0.68
N LEU A 127 2.47 1.93 0.31
CA LEU A 127 3.72 2.43 0.88
C LEU A 127 4.82 2.49 -0.19
N PRO A 128 5.54 3.61 -0.33
CA PRO A 128 6.51 3.76 -1.41
C PRO A 128 7.63 2.71 -1.37
N ILE A 129 7.91 2.14 -2.54
CA ILE A 129 9.04 1.25 -2.81
C ILE A 129 9.72 1.78 -4.05
N GLU A 130 11.02 2.06 -3.95
CA GLU A 130 11.80 2.62 -5.05
C GLU A 130 12.96 1.70 -5.45
N VAL A 131 13.12 1.44 -6.74
CA VAL A 131 14.35 0.84 -7.25
C VAL A 131 15.42 1.93 -7.28
N ALA A 132 16.17 2.12 -6.20
CA ALA A 132 17.17 3.18 -6.10
C ALA A 132 18.26 3.04 -7.16
N GLU A 133 18.75 1.82 -7.37
CA GLU A 133 19.87 1.54 -8.29
C GLU A 133 19.85 0.09 -8.78
N ILE A 134 20.48 -0.18 -9.93
CA ILE A 134 20.91 -1.52 -10.31
C ILE A 134 22.42 -1.49 -10.49
N LYS A 135 23.14 -2.14 -9.58
CA LYS A 135 24.60 -2.24 -9.59
C LYS A 135 25.03 -3.47 -10.36
N THR A 136 26.19 -3.39 -11.00
CA THR A 136 26.88 -4.57 -11.54
C THR A 136 28.11 -4.82 -10.67
N GLU A 137 28.21 -6.00 -10.07
CA GLU A 137 29.39 -6.43 -9.33
C GLU A 137 30.55 -6.78 -10.28
N ASP A 138 31.77 -6.89 -9.75
CA ASP A 138 32.98 -7.19 -10.54
C ASP A 138 32.89 -8.52 -11.31
N ASP A 139 32.08 -9.46 -10.83
CA ASP A 139 31.82 -10.76 -11.47
C ASP A 139 30.67 -10.72 -12.50
N GLY A 140 30.09 -9.53 -12.74
CA GLY A 140 29.03 -9.29 -13.71
C GLY A 140 27.61 -9.45 -13.17
N ARG A 141 27.42 -9.85 -11.90
CA ARG A 141 26.08 -10.00 -11.31
C ARG A 141 25.37 -8.65 -11.16
N LYS A 142 24.08 -8.62 -11.48
CA LYS A 142 23.21 -7.44 -11.35
C LYS A 142 22.46 -7.45 -10.02
N ILE A 143 22.71 -6.45 -9.18
CA ILE A 143 22.09 -6.29 -7.86
C ILE A 143 21.20 -5.05 -7.85
N ALA A 144 19.89 -5.24 -7.64
CA ALA A 144 18.99 -4.11 -7.42
C ALA A 144 19.06 -3.64 -5.96
N VAL A 145 19.15 -2.33 -5.75
CA VAL A 145 18.95 -1.70 -4.45
C VAL A 145 17.51 -1.20 -4.40
N ILE A 146 16.71 -1.76 -3.48
CA ILE A 146 15.29 -1.47 -3.31
C ILE A 146 15.11 -0.70 -2.00
N ASP A 147 14.67 0.55 -2.09
CA ASP A 147 14.47 1.43 -0.96
C ASP A 147 13.01 1.48 -0.53
N LEU A 148 12.76 1.12 0.73
CA LEU A 148 11.46 1.15 1.37
C LEU A 148 11.32 2.50 2.08
N LYS A 149 10.35 3.31 1.66
CA LYS A 149 10.13 4.64 2.24
C LYS A 149 8.78 4.72 2.91
N GLU A 150 8.73 5.47 4.00
CA GLU A 150 7.51 5.83 4.68
C GLU A 150 6.63 6.69 3.79
N SER A 151 5.34 6.67 4.11
CA SER A 151 4.36 7.54 3.46
C SER A 151 4.75 9.00 3.61
N ARG A 152 4.34 9.84 2.65
CA ARG A 152 4.64 11.28 2.65
C ARG A 152 4.21 11.98 3.95
N GLU A 153 3.12 11.53 4.56
CA GLU A 153 2.64 12.07 5.84
C GLU A 153 3.58 11.73 7.01
N ASN A 154 4.27 10.60 6.95
CA ASN A 154 5.17 10.10 7.99
C ASN A 154 6.62 10.59 7.85
N GLN A 155 7.02 11.11 6.67
CA GLN A 155 8.37 11.64 6.43
C GLN A 155 8.78 12.79 7.37
N SER A 156 7.80 13.54 7.89
CA SER A 156 8.04 14.66 8.82
C SER A 156 8.01 14.25 10.29
N ALA A 157 7.60 13.02 10.59
CA ALA A 157 7.50 12.54 11.96
C ALA A 157 8.87 12.07 12.47
N SER A 158 9.21 12.49 13.68
CA SER A 158 10.52 12.26 14.30
C SER A 158 10.72 10.82 14.81
N GLU A 159 9.64 10.05 14.94
CA GLU A 159 9.65 8.72 15.53
C GLU A 159 8.43 7.89 15.08
N PRO A 160 8.53 6.54 15.01
CA PRO A 160 7.45 5.69 14.53
C PRO A 160 6.15 5.77 15.33
N SER A 161 6.21 6.11 16.62
CA SER A 161 5.04 6.23 17.49
C SER A 161 4.05 7.33 17.06
N LYS A 162 4.50 8.26 16.19
CA LYS A 162 3.72 9.37 15.66
C LYS A 162 3.25 9.15 14.23
N TYR A 163 3.60 8.02 13.64
CA TYR A 163 3.19 7.69 12.28
C TYR A 163 1.67 7.51 12.21
N LYS A 164 1.12 7.89 11.06
CA LYS A 164 -0.28 7.78 10.70
C LYS A 164 -0.44 6.82 9.54
N GLY A 165 -1.59 6.17 9.48
CA GLY A 165 -1.90 5.23 8.40
C GLY A 165 -0.90 4.07 8.34
N ALA A 166 -0.70 3.56 7.13
CA ALA A 166 0.27 2.51 6.87
C ALA A 166 1.70 3.02 7.11
N SER A 167 2.54 2.14 7.66
CA SER A 167 3.96 2.39 7.87
C SER A 167 4.75 1.09 7.77
N TRP A 168 5.95 1.18 7.20
CA TRP A 168 6.92 0.09 7.25
C TRP A 168 7.36 -0.16 8.70
N ALA A 169 7.92 0.85 9.36
CA ALA A 169 8.54 0.70 10.68
C ALA A 169 7.53 0.39 11.80
N ALA A 170 6.36 1.03 11.79
CA ALA A 170 5.34 0.87 12.83
C ALA A 170 4.30 -0.21 12.52
N GLY A 171 4.26 -0.71 11.28
CA GLY A 171 3.33 -1.75 10.83
C GLY A 171 4.05 -3.01 10.37
N TYR A 172 4.52 -3.00 9.12
CA TYR A 172 5.00 -4.20 8.42
C TYR A 172 6.30 -4.80 9.01
N PHE A 173 7.14 -4.02 9.67
CA PHE A 173 8.36 -4.50 10.32
C PHE A 173 8.14 -4.93 11.78
N GLN A 174 6.93 -4.76 12.33
CA GLN A 174 6.65 -5.09 13.73
C GLN A 174 6.30 -6.57 13.90
N GLY A 175 6.82 -7.16 14.98
CA GLY A 175 6.58 -8.55 15.36
C GLY A 175 7.23 -9.57 14.42
N SER A 176 7.50 -10.77 14.95
CA SER A 176 8.17 -11.83 14.18
C SER A 176 7.37 -12.27 12.94
N THR A 177 6.06 -12.43 13.07
CA THR A 177 5.20 -12.84 11.95
C THR A 177 5.16 -11.78 10.86
N GLY A 178 4.85 -10.52 11.19
CA GLY A 178 4.79 -9.43 10.21
C GLY A 178 6.13 -9.21 9.50
N GLY A 179 7.24 -9.27 10.24
CA GLY A 179 8.58 -9.16 9.66
C GLY A 179 8.92 -10.30 8.69
N ILE A 180 8.58 -11.54 9.03
CA ILE A 180 8.79 -12.70 8.14
C ILE A 180 7.93 -12.58 6.88
N GLU A 181 6.63 -12.29 7.02
CA GLU A 181 5.71 -12.18 5.88
C GLU A 181 6.14 -11.07 4.92
N THR A 182 6.53 -9.91 5.47
CA THR A 182 7.07 -8.78 4.70
C THR A 182 8.34 -9.17 3.99
N SER A 183 9.26 -9.84 4.69
CA SER A 183 10.54 -10.27 4.11
C SER A 183 10.32 -11.22 2.94
N VAL A 184 9.52 -12.26 3.12
CA VAL A 184 9.22 -13.26 2.07
C VAL A 184 8.56 -12.61 0.86
N CYS A 185 7.55 -11.76 1.09
CA CYS A 185 6.84 -11.06 0.02
C CYS A 185 7.82 -10.23 -0.83
N LEU A 186 8.65 -9.41 -0.20
CA LEU A 186 9.62 -8.56 -0.89
C LEU A 186 10.71 -9.39 -1.58
N THR A 187 11.38 -10.30 -0.88
CA THR A 187 12.52 -11.05 -1.45
C THR A 187 12.09 -11.95 -2.59
N GLU A 188 11.02 -12.72 -2.43
CA GLU A 188 10.59 -13.66 -3.47
C GLU A 188 10.02 -12.91 -4.69
N THR A 189 9.30 -11.80 -4.45
CA THR A 189 8.78 -10.95 -5.54
C THR A 189 9.88 -10.28 -6.33
N PHE A 190 10.88 -9.65 -5.70
CA PHE A 190 11.94 -8.99 -6.47
C PHE A 190 12.91 -9.98 -7.13
N LEU A 191 13.23 -11.11 -6.49
CA LEU A 191 14.22 -12.05 -7.03
C LEU A 191 13.69 -12.93 -8.16
N GLN A 192 12.37 -13.19 -8.21
CA GLN A 192 11.75 -14.01 -9.25
C GLN A 192 12.54 -15.31 -9.53
N LYS A 193 12.85 -16.08 -8.48
CA LYS A 193 13.80 -17.21 -8.55
C LYS A 193 13.49 -18.24 -9.65
N ASP A 194 12.23 -18.40 -10.00
CA ASP A 194 11.78 -19.37 -11.00
C ASP A 194 11.77 -18.81 -12.44
N TYR A 195 11.86 -17.49 -12.64
CA TYR A 195 11.74 -16.83 -13.95
C TYR A 195 12.96 -17.01 -14.86
N LYS A 196 12.84 -17.72 -15.98
CA LYS A 196 14.02 -18.14 -16.77
C LYS A 196 14.62 -17.06 -17.70
N GLY A 197 14.00 -15.89 -17.82
CA GLY A 197 14.52 -14.79 -18.62
C GLY A 197 15.63 -14.01 -17.91
N GLU A 198 16.17 -13.00 -18.59
CA GLU A 198 17.13 -12.06 -17.99
C GLU A 198 16.49 -11.30 -16.83
N TRP A 199 17.15 -11.32 -15.68
CA TRP A 199 16.67 -10.69 -14.45
C TRP A 199 17.85 -10.22 -13.59
N ILE A 200 17.56 -9.70 -12.39
CA ILE A 200 18.58 -9.46 -11.37
C ILE A 200 19.04 -10.76 -10.72
N ASP A 201 20.31 -10.78 -10.30
CA ASP A 201 20.94 -11.88 -9.57
C ASP A 201 20.77 -11.72 -8.05
N GLY A 202 20.54 -10.49 -7.59
CA GLY A 202 20.29 -10.21 -6.19
C GLY A 202 19.55 -8.90 -5.94
N ALA A 203 19.00 -8.78 -4.74
CA ALA A 203 18.30 -7.62 -4.24
C ALA A 203 18.82 -7.24 -2.84
N SER A 204 19.18 -5.98 -2.66
CA SER A 204 19.51 -5.40 -1.35
C SER A 204 18.41 -4.44 -0.97
N PHE A 205 17.90 -4.54 0.25
CA PHE A 205 16.85 -3.66 0.74
C PHE A 205 17.42 -2.57 1.64
N THR A 206 16.90 -1.35 1.49
CA THR A 206 17.19 -0.20 2.36
C THR A 206 15.88 0.36 2.93
N TYR A 207 15.98 1.11 4.01
CA TYR A 207 14.86 1.83 4.61
C TYR A 207 15.23 3.30 4.76
N GLU A 208 14.47 4.20 4.12
CA GLU A 208 14.77 5.63 4.07
C GLU A 208 16.22 5.93 3.63
N GLY A 209 16.72 5.16 2.65
CA GLY A 209 18.10 5.22 2.15
C GLY A 209 19.16 4.65 3.11
N GLY A 210 18.75 4.20 4.30
CA GLY A 210 19.59 3.58 5.33
C GLY A 210 19.53 2.05 5.33
N ARG A 211 20.25 1.43 6.26
CA ARG A 211 20.24 -0.04 6.41
C ARG A 211 18.93 -0.49 7.08
N VAL A 212 18.38 -1.62 6.61
CA VAL A 212 17.17 -2.24 7.18
C VAL A 212 17.44 -3.07 8.44
N ASP A 213 18.71 -3.39 8.73
CA ASP A 213 19.11 -4.29 9.82
C ASP A 213 18.98 -3.68 11.22
N ASN A 214 18.54 -2.43 11.32
CA ASN A 214 18.15 -1.81 12.58
C ASN A 214 16.80 -2.32 13.12
N PHE A 215 16.09 -3.16 12.36
CA PHE A 215 14.82 -3.76 12.75
C PHE A 215 14.99 -5.27 12.96
N ASP A 216 14.86 -5.72 14.21
CA ASP A 216 15.13 -7.11 14.62
C ASP A 216 14.31 -8.16 13.87
N HIS A 217 13.10 -7.79 13.41
CA HIS A 217 12.15 -8.74 12.83
C HIS A 217 12.27 -8.91 11.31
N ILE A 218 13.05 -8.06 10.63
CA ILE A 218 13.26 -8.14 9.17
C ILE A 218 14.74 -8.40 8.84
N ALA A 219 15.45 -9.10 9.72
CA ALA A 219 16.85 -9.46 9.51
C ALA A 219 17.09 -10.22 8.18
N ASN A 220 16.07 -10.89 7.64
CA ASN A 220 16.12 -11.57 6.34
C ASN A 220 16.23 -10.60 5.14
N LEU A 221 15.89 -9.33 5.32
CA LEU A 221 16.11 -8.29 4.31
C LEU A 221 17.52 -7.72 4.32
N ALA A 222 18.31 -8.01 5.36
CA ALA A 222 19.64 -7.44 5.53
C ALA A 222 20.64 -7.99 4.50
N GLY A 223 21.51 -7.11 4.00
CA GLY A 223 22.51 -7.46 3.00
C GLY A 223 21.91 -7.72 1.62
N THR A 224 22.69 -8.40 0.76
CA THR A 224 22.24 -8.78 -0.58
C THR A 224 21.64 -10.19 -0.52
N ASN A 225 20.34 -10.27 -0.83
CA ASN A 225 19.66 -11.54 -1.06
C ASN A 225 19.89 -11.97 -2.50
N TYR A 226 20.42 -13.16 -2.73
CA TYR A 226 20.67 -13.67 -4.07
C TYR A 226 19.57 -14.63 -4.53
N ARG A 227 19.39 -14.66 -5.84
CA ARG A 227 18.45 -15.50 -6.56
C ARG A 227 18.83 -16.98 -6.51
#